data_AF-A0A1Q7BJV7-F1
#
_entry.id   AF-A0A1Q7BJV7-F1
#
_cell.length_a   1.000
_cell.length_b   1.000
_cell.length_c   1.000
_cell.angle_alpha   90.00
_cell.angle_beta   90.00
_cell.angle_gamma   90.00
#
_symmetry.space_group_name_H-M   'P 1'
#
loop_
_entity.id
_entity.type
_entity.pdbx_description
1 polymer ?
#
loop_
_entity_poly.entity_id
_entity_poly.type
_entity_poly.pdbx_seq_one_letter_code
_entity_poly.pdbx_strand_id
1 'polypeptide(L)'
;PTSDPATGLLECAWRDPYRLTTSSADGPWTTGVYLARLTTLDAAAAQSFIVFVVRDDARDGPIVFQSSVTTFAAYNNWGGKSLYAFNSGGAPARKVSFDRPYAQNPYGVDLDGAGDFLRRWEYNAVRFLEREGYDLTYITDVDTHERADVAERRRIFLSVGHDEYWSWEARGHVEAARDRGVHLAFLGADACYWQIRFEPNARGDADRTIVAYKEAAGDLDPFATDTDPQNNRRITGRWRDRPTSRPEERLVGVMYAADPVDADVVIANASHWVFAGAGVRNGDALPGLLGYEVDTIYGGGPAGLVQLAHSPFVDRGAGGRTRYADMTIYTAPSGALVFAAGSMQWNWGLDGYNAPTRHTLRTSAVAQQT
;
A
#
# COMPACT_ATOMS: atom_id res chain seq x y z
N PRO A 1 -18.27 -17.25 11.97
CA PRO A 1 -17.23 -17.61 12.96
C PRO A 1 -17.30 -16.61 14.13
N THR A 2 -16.89 -17.03 15.33
CA THR A 2 -16.75 -16.12 16.48
C THR A 2 -15.32 -15.62 16.54
N SER A 3 -15.10 -14.36 16.88
CA SER A 3 -13.76 -13.83 17.06
C SER A 3 -13.09 -14.39 18.32
N ASP A 4 -11.79 -14.61 18.25
CA ASP A 4 -10.96 -14.93 19.40
C ASP A 4 -10.98 -13.74 20.39
N PRO A 5 -11.33 -13.93 21.66
CA PRO A 5 -11.49 -12.81 22.60
C PRO A 5 -10.17 -12.14 22.98
N ALA A 6 -9.02 -12.81 22.84
CA ALA A 6 -7.72 -12.25 23.21
C ALA A 6 -7.08 -11.47 22.07
N THR A 7 -7.22 -11.98 20.84
CA THR A 7 -6.54 -11.44 19.65
C THR A 7 -7.50 -10.74 18.69
N GLY A 8 -8.81 -10.93 18.83
CA GLY A 8 -9.80 -10.45 17.87
C GLY A 8 -9.80 -11.20 16.53
N LEU A 9 -8.98 -12.25 16.38
CA LEU A 9 -8.87 -13.04 15.16
C LEU A 9 -10.23 -13.64 14.79
N LEU A 10 -10.62 -13.47 13.54
CA LEU A 10 -11.84 -14.05 13.00
C LEU A 10 -11.49 -14.71 11.66
N GLU A 11 -11.67 -16.03 11.60
CA GLU A 11 -11.29 -16.88 10.47
C GLU A 11 -12.48 -17.75 10.05
N CYS A 12 -12.73 -17.84 8.74
CA CYS A 12 -13.75 -18.72 8.18
C CYS A 12 -13.19 -20.12 7.93
N ALA A 13 -13.77 -21.14 8.56
CA ALA A 13 -13.45 -22.54 8.30
C ALA A 13 -14.23 -23.10 7.09
N TRP A 14 -14.08 -22.47 5.91
CA TRP A 14 -14.76 -22.92 4.69
C TRP A 14 -14.31 -24.34 4.31
N ARG A 15 -15.28 -25.16 3.93
CA ARG A 15 -15.07 -26.53 3.43
C ARG A 15 -15.40 -26.56 1.94
N ASP A 16 -14.61 -27.31 1.19
CA ASP A 16 -14.82 -27.57 -0.24
C ASP A 16 -14.95 -26.29 -1.09
N PRO A 17 -13.93 -25.39 -1.08
CA PRO A 17 -13.98 -24.17 -1.88
C PRO A 17 -13.97 -24.50 -3.37
N TYR A 18 -14.61 -23.64 -4.17
CA TYR A 18 -14.40 -23.64 -5.61
C TYR A 18 -12.93 -23.38 -5.92
N ARG A 19 -12.32 -24.23 -6.75
CA ARG A 19 -10.93 -24.07 -7.19
C ARG A 19 -10.92 -23.53 -8.61
N LEU A 20 -10.46 -22.29 -8.75
CA LEU A 20 -10.26 -21.65 -10.04
C LEU A 20 -8.88 -22.02 -10.57
N THR A 21 -8.82 -22.50 -11.82
CA THR A 21 -7.55 -22.65 -12.55
C THR A 21 -7.32 -21.41 -13.40
N THR A 22 -6.19 -20.75 -13.23
CA THR A 22 -5.82 -19.49 -13.93
C THR A 22 -5.18 -19.75 -15.30
N SER A 23 -5.79 -20.66 -16.08
CA SER A 23 -5.39 -20.98 -17.45
C SER A 23 -6.62 -21.28 -18.30
N SER A 24 -6.52 -21.03 -19.61
CA SER A 24 -7.51 -21.38 -20.63
C SER A 24 -6.91 -22.36 -21.64
N ALA A 25 -7.67 -22.72 -22.68
CA ALA A 25 -7.18 -23.55 -23.79
C ALA A 25 -5.97 -22.91 -24.52
N ASP A 26 -5.83 -21.59 -24.45
CA ASP A 26 -4.80 -20.81 -25.13
C ASP A 26 -3.56 -20.55 -24.25
N GLY A 27 -3.53 -21.07 -23.01
CA GLY A 27 -2.41 -20.93 -22.08
C GLY A 27 -2.77 -20.31 -20.72
N PRO A 28 -1.77 -19.94 -19.90
CA PRO A 28 -2.01 -19.24 -18.64
C PRO A 28 -2.70 -17.89 -18.89
N TRP A 29 -3.51 -17.45 -17.93
CA TRP A 29 -4.07 -16.10 -17.98
C TRP A 29 -2.96 -15.05 -17.91
N THR A 30 -3.20 -13.92 -18.55
CA THR A 30 -2.31 -12.75 -18.45
C THR A 30 -2.17 -12.34 -16.97
N THR A 31 -0.97 -11.91 -16.58
CA THR A 31 -0.79 -11.35 -15.23
C THR A 31 -1.62 -10.09 -15.06
N GLY A 32 -2.21 -9.92 -13.88
CA GLY A 32 -3.18 -8.85 -13.63
C GLY A 32 -3.82 -8.95 -12.26
N VAL A 33 -4.53 -7.89 -11.88
CA VAL A 33 -5.49 -7.94 -10.78
C VAL A 33 -6.85 -8.34 -11.33
N TYR A 34 -7.38 -9.45 -10.83
CA TYR A 34 -8.64 -10.05 -11.26
C TYR A 34 -9.71 -9.91 -10.17
N LEU A 35 -10.96 -9.88 -10.62
CA LEU A 35 -12.13 -9.86 -9.75
C LEU A 35 -13.06 -11.03 -10.10
N ALA A 36 -13.33 -11.90 -9.13
CA ALA A 36 -14.43 -12.83 -9.23
C ALA A 36 -15.68 -12.18 -8.65
N ARG A 37 -16.70 -11.94 -9.49
CA ARG A 37 -18.00 -11.43 -9.03
C ARG A 37 -18.90 -12.58 -8.62
N LEU A 38 -19.20 -12.64 -7.33
CA LEU A 38 -20.22 -13.52 -6.78
C LEU A 38 -21.59 -12.86 -6.93
N THR A 39 -22.59 -13.62 -7.37
CA THR A 39 -23.99 -13.18 -7.45
C THR A 39 -24.86 -14.25 -6.82
N THR A 40 -25.74 -13.87 -5.88
CA THR A 40 -26.73 -14.81 -5.33
C THR A 40 -27.76 -15.19 -6.40
N LEU A 41 -28.27 -16.42 -6.34
CA LEU A 41 -29.28 -16.92 -7.29
C LEU A 41 -30.72 -16.56 -6.88
N ASP A 42 -30.89 -15.96 -5.70
CA ASP A 42 -32.19 -15.49 -5.24
C ASP A 42 -32.62 -14.21 -5.98
N ALA A 43 -33.87 -13.81 -5.77
CA ALA A 43 -34.43 -12.62 -6.42
C ALA A 43 -33.71 -11.31 -6.04
N ALA A 44 -32.97 -11.29 -4.93
CA ALA A 44 -32.21 -10.14 -4.50
C ALA A 44 -30.94 -9.94 -5.36
N ALA A 45 -30.39 -11.02 -5.93
CA ALA A 45 -29.21 -11.00 -6.79
C ALA A 45 -28.04 -10.19 -6.19
N ALA A 46 -27.82 -10.32 -4.88
CA ALA A 46 -26.78 -9.61 -4.16
C ALA A 46 -25.41 -9.96 -4.73
N GLN A 47 -24.53 -8.95 -4.79
CA GLN A 47 -23.21 -9.08 -5.39
C GLN A 47 -22.09 -8.77 -4.40
N SER A 48 -20.97 -9.45 -4.56
CA SER A 48 -19.70 -9.15 -3.89
C SER A 48 -18.56 -9.56 -4.81
N PHE A 49 -17.46 -8.83 -4.76
CA PHE A 49 -16.23 -9.27 -5.41
C PHE A 49 -15.36 -10.12 -4.48
N ILE A 50 -14.47 -10.87 -5.10
CA ILE A 50 -13.22 -11.37 -4.53
C ILE A 50 -12.11 -10.84 -5.44
N VAL A 51 -11.17 -10.09 -4.86
CA VAL A 51 -9.97 -9.62 -5.57
C VAL A 51 -8.83 -10.62 -5.41
N PHE A 52 -8.11 -10.91 -6.48
CA PHE A 52 -6.91 -11.74 -6.47
C PHE A 52 -5.94 -11.33 -7.58
N VAL A 53 -4.67 -11.66 -7.41
CA VAL A 53 -3.63 -11.41 -8.42
C VAL A 53 -3.32 -12.70 -9.16
N VAL A 54 -3.23 -12.60 -10.48
CA VAL A 54 -2.61 -13.62 -11.32
C VAL A 54 -1.17 -13.18 -11.58
N ARG A 55 -0.20 -13.92 -11.05
CA ARG A 55 1.22 -13.64 -11.24
C ARG A 55 1.74 -14.23 -12.55
N ASP A 56 2.81 -13.63 -13.06
CA ASP A 56 3.68 -14.23 -14.08
C ASP A 56 5.05 -14.51 -13.46
N ASP A 57 5.24 -15.75 -13.03
CA ASP A 57 6.46 -16.22 -12.37
C ASP A 57 7.58 -16.60 -13.34
N ALA A 58 7.28 -16.70 -14.65
CA ALA A 58 8.22 -17.18 -15.67
C ALA A 58 8.94 -16.03 -16.38
N ARG A 59 8.31 -14.86 -16.47
CA ARG A 59 8.82 -13.72 -17.21
C ARG A 59 9.65 -12.79 -16.34
N ASP A 60 10.76 -12.30 -16.89
CA ASP A 60 11.54 -11.18 -16.35
C ASP A 60 10.98 -9.84 -16.90
N GLY A 61 9.79 -9.43 -16.41
CA GLY A 61 9.12 -8.19 -16.86
C GLY A 61 9.84 -6.92 -16.40
N PRO A 62 9.72 -5.78 -17.11
CA PRO A 62 10.45 -4.57 -16.74
C PRO A 62 9.87 -3.91 -15.47
N ILE A 63 8.56 -3.99 -15.24
CA ILE A 63 7.88 -3.34 -14.12
C ILE A 63 7.08 -4.39 -13.33
N VAL A 64 7.15 -4.34 -12.00
CA VAL A 64 6.27 -5.08 -11.11
C VAL A 64 5.40 -4.14 -10.29
N PHE A 65 4.10 -4.38 -10.31
CA PHE A 65 3.09 -3.70 -9.50
C PHE A 65 2.76 -4.57 -8.29
N GLN A 66 2.97 -4.03 -7.09
CA GLN A 66 2.51 -4.66 -5.85
C GLN A 66 1.12 -4.13 -5.47
N SER A 67 0.17 -5.04 -5.29
CA SER A 67 -1.12 -4.74 -4.65
C SER A 67 -1.01 -4.90 -3.14
N SER A 68 -1.55 -3.93 -2.41
CA SER A 68 -1.39 -3.68 -0.97
C SER A 68 -2.42 -4.46 -0.14
N VAL A 69 -2.54 -5.76 -0.38
CA VAL A 69 -3.52 -6.65 0.26
C VAL A 69 -3.34 -6.77 1.77
N THR A 70 -2.15 -6.56 2.34
CA THR A 70 -1.97 -6.47 3.79
C THR A 70 -2.71 -5.28 4.38
N THR A 71 -2.67 -4.12 3.72
CA THR A 71 -3.45 -2.95 4.11
C THR A 71 -4.94 -3.24 3.96
N PHE A 72 -5.35 -3.90 2.87
CA PHE A 72 -6.76 -4.25 2.69
C PHE A 72 -7.26 -5.13 3.85
N ALA A 73 -6.47 -6.12 4.25
CA ALA A 73 -6.81 -7.01 5.37
C ALA A 73 -6.75 -6.32 6.74
N ALA A 74 -5.82 -5.39 6.93
CA ALA A 74 -5.66 -4.59 8.15
C ALA A 74 -6.89 -3.73 8.45
N TYR A 75 -7.45 -3.09 7.42
CA TYR A 75 -8.65 -2.26 7.53
C TYR A 75 -9.96 -3.03 7.36
N ASN A 76 -9.92 -4.27 6.88
CA ASN A 76 -11.12 -5.10 6.72
C ASN A 76 -11.76 -5.40 8.09
N ASN A 77 -12.95 -4.87 8.32
CA ASN A 77 -13.73 -5.10 9.54
C ASN A 77 -14.79 -6.20 9.40
N TRP A 78 -14.74 -7.02 8.34
CA TRP A 78 -15.74 -8.07 8.16
C TRP A 78 -15.78 -8.96 9.41
N GLY A 79 -16.99 -9.16 9.95
CA GLY A 79 -17.19 -9.83 11.24
C GLY A 79 -16.96 -8.94 12.47
N GLY A 80 -16.82 -7.62 12.29
CA GLY A 80 -16.74 -6.61 13.35
C GLY A 80 -15.33 -6.30 13.88
N LYS A 81 -14.28 -6.81 13.24
CA LYS A 81 -12.89 -6.68 13.72
C LYS A 81 -11.90 -6.38 12.60
N SER A 82 -11.08 -5.35 12.83
CA SER A 82 -9.93 -4.90 12.04
C SER A 82 -8.76 -4.57 12.98
N LEU A 83 -7.63 -4.10 12.46
CA LEU A 83 -6.51 -3.66 13.30
C LEU A 83 -6.73 -2.27 13.95
N TYR A 84 -7.87 -1.62 13.68
CA TYR A 84 -8.19 -0.29 14.15
C TYR A 84 -9.32 -0.28 15.18
N ALA A 85 -9.15 0.46 16.29
CA ALA A 85 -10.13 0.56 17.36
C ALA A 85 -11.45 1.17 16.89
N PHE A 86 -11.37 2.29 16.16
CA PHE A 86 -12.53 2.97 15.58
C PHE A 86 -13.32 2.04 14.63
N ASN A 87 -12.63 1.05 14.08
CA ASN A 87 -13.18 0.10 13.12
C ASN A 87 -13.28 -1.34 13.68
N SER A 88 -13.43 -1.46 15.00
CA SER A 88 -13.50 -2.75 15.71
C SER A 88 -14.37 -2.71 16.98
N GLY A 89 -15.35 -1.80 17.03
CA GLY A 89 -16.21 -1.61 18.20
C GLY A 89 -15.46 -1.07 19.42
N GLY A 90 -14.44 -0.23 19.20
CA GLY A 90 -13.63 0.40 20.26
C GLY A 90 -12.42 -0.41 20.73
N ALA A 91 -12.30 -1.68 20.34
CA ALA A 91 -11.18 -2.55 20.71
C ALA A 91 -10.56 -3.21 19.46
N PRO A 92 -9.33 -2.82 19.05
CA PRO A 92 -8.68 -3.34 17.85
C PRO A 92 -8.35 -4.83 17.99
N ALA A 93 -8.39 -5.55 16.87
CA ALA A 93 -7.77 -6.87 16.80
C ALA A 93 -6.24 -6.74 16.79
N ARG A 94 -5.57 -7.81 17.21
CA ARG A 94 -4.12 -8.03 17.09
C ARG A 94 -3.77 -8.97 15.97
N LYS A 95 -4.75 -9.72 15.48
CA LYS A 95 -4.62 -10.66 14.38
C LYS A 95 -5.80 -10.53 13.43
N VAL A 96 -5.51 -10.52 12.13
CA VAL A 96 -6.53 -10.52 11.07
C VAL A 96 -6.18 -11.58 10.03
N SER A 97 -7.19 -12.31 9.55
CA SER A 97 -7.00 -13.40 8.59
C SER A 97 -7.30 -12.94 7.17
N PHE A 98 -6.63 -13.55 6.18
CA PHE A 98 -7.01 -13.54 4.77
C PHE A 98 -8.11 -14.57 4.46
N ASP A 99 -8.40 -15.51 5.37
CA ASP A 99 -9.47 -16.50 5.23
C ASP A 99 -10.81 -15.93 5.74
N ARG A 100 -11.17 -14.75 5.22
CA ARG A 100 -12.46 -14.09 5.43
C ARG A 100 -12.77 -13.15 4.25
N PRO A 101 -14.05 -12.87 3.96
CA PRO A 101 -14.41 -11.89 2.94
C PRO A 101 -13.91 -10.49 3.27
N TYR A 102 -13.69 -9.66 2.25
CA TYR A 102 -13.63 -8.22 2.44
C TYR A 102 -15.02 -7.67 2.74
N ALA A 103 -15.11 -6.77 3.72
CA ALA A 103 -16.35 -6.08 4.02
C ALA A 103 -16.80 -5.21 2.84
N GLN A 104 -18.11 -5.10 2.68
CA GLN A 104 -18.73 -4.20 1.70
C GLN A 104 -18.49 -2.74 2.07
N ASN A 105 -18.56 -2.40 3.36
CA ASN A 105 -18.35 -1.04 3.84
C ASN A 105 -17.55 -1.00 5.17
N PRO A 106 -16.23 -1.21 5.13
CA PRO A 106 -15.45 -1.39 6.34
C PRO A 106 -15.23 -0.12 7.17
N TYR A 107 -15.36 1.09 6.66
CA TYR A 107 -15.12 2.31 7.46
C TYR A 107 -15.92 3.50 6.92
N GLY A 108 -17.17 3.25 6.55
CA GLY A 108 -18.03 4.24 5.90
C GLY A 108 -17.78 4.40 4.40
N VAL A 109 -16.81 3.67 3.84
CA VAL A 109 -16.51 3.62 2.41
C VAL A 109 -17.02 2.32 1.81
N ASP A 110 -17.84 2.42 0.78
CA ASP A 110 -18.33 1.28 0.01
C ASP A 110 -17.26 0.76 -0.97
N LEU A 111 -16.86 -0.49 -0.78
CA LEU A 111 -15.73 -1.20 -1.41
C LEU A 111 -16.16 -2.44 -2.22
N ASP A 112 -17.45 -2.78 -2.24
CA ASP A 112 -18.02 -3.91 -3.01
C ASP A 112 -17.42 -5.30 -2.71
N GLY A 113 -16.65 -5.46 -1.63
CA GLY A 113 -15.90 -6.68 -1.32
C GLY A 113 -14.60 -6.85 -2.14
N ALA A 114 -14.16 -5.83 -2.86
CA ALA A 114 -12.93 -5.85 -3.66
C ALA A 114 -11.69 -5.35 -2.89
N GLY A 115 -11.76 -5.23 -1.55
CA GLY A 115 -10.77 -4.47 -0.78
C GLY A 115 -10.73 -3.01 -1.25
N ASP A 116 -9.59 -2.33 -1.03
CA ASP A 116 -9.43 -0.93 -1.45
C ASP A 116 -9.16 -0.77 -2.96
N PHE A 117 -8.96 -1.88 -3.68
CA PHE A 117 -8.52 -1.90 -5.08
C PHE A 117 -9.39 -1.03 -6.01
N LEU A 118 -10.69 -1.33 -6.11
CA LEU A 118 -11.59 -0.66 -7.07
C LEU A 118 -11.94 0.78 -6.68
N ARG A 119 -12.00 1.09 -5.38
CA ARG A 119 -12.74 2.26 -4.90
C ARG A 119 -11.86 3.38 -4.35
N ARG A 120 -10.54 3.19 -4.33
CA ARG A 120 -9.62 4.14 -3.70
C ARG A 120 -8.54 4.62 -4.66
N TRP A 121 -7.43 3.89 -4.85
CA TRP A 121 -6.26 4.43 -5.55
C TRP A 121 -5.58 3.48 -6.54
N GLU A 122 -5.38 2.21 -6.19
CA GLU A 122 -4.62 1.27 -7.03
C GLU A 122 -5.18 1.14 -8.44
N TYR A 123 -6.51 1.06 -8.57
CA TYR A 123 -7.13 0.88 -9.88
C TYR A 123 -6.96 2.10 -10.80
N ASN A 124 -6.82 3.32 -10.27
CA ASN A 124 -6.51 4.49 -11.09
C ASN A 124 -5.12 4.38 -11.72
N ALA A 125 -4.12 3.93 -10.95
CA ALA A 125 -2.77 3.68 -11.45
C ALA A 125 -2.73 2.53 -12.46
N VAL A 126 -3.41 1.41 -12.18
CA VAL A 126 -3.53 0.27 -13.12
C VAL A 126 -4.11 0.73 -14.45
N ARG A 127 -5.24 1.45 -14.42
CA ARG A 127 -5.90 1.94 -15.63
C ARG A 127 -5.01 2.88 -16.44
N PHE A 128 -4.24 3.74 -15.79
CA PHE A 128 -3.27 4.60 -16.45
C PHE A 128 -2.16 3.76 -17.08
N LEU A 129 -1.48 2.92 -16.31
CA LEU A 129 -0.32 2.17 -16.78
C LEU A 129 -0.69 1.23 -17.94
N GLU A 130 -1.83 0.55 -17.85
CA GLU A 130 -2.30 -0.33 -18.92
C GLU A 130 -2.76 0.45 -20.16
N ARG A 131 -3.45 1.60 -19.99
CA ARG A 131 -3.85 2.46 -21.11
C ARG A 131 -2.65 3.01 -21.88
N GLU A 132 -1.60 3.40 -21.18
CA GLU A 132 -0.37 3.93 -21.79
C GLU A 132 0.56 2.81 -22.32
N GLY A 133 0.18 1.53 -22.13
CA GLY A 133 0.88 0.39 -22.74
C GLY A 133 2.16 -0.02 -22.00
N TYR A 134 2.30 0.29 -20.72
CA TYR A 134 3.43 -0.19 -19.92
C TYR A 134 3.38 -1.71 -19.74
N ASP A 135 4.54 -2.36 -19.84
CA ASP A 135 4.66 -3.81 -19.66
C ASP A 135 4.78 -4.17 -18.17
N LEU A 136 3.67 -4.60 -17.59
CA LEU A 136 3.52 -4.88 -16.16
C LEU A 136 3.54 -6.37 -15.85
N THR A 137 4.03 -6.68 -14.65
CA THR A 137 3.72 -7.90 -13.90
C THR A 137 3.07 -7.51 -12.58
N TYR A 138 2.22 -8.37 -12.03
CA TYR A 138 1.48 -8.09 -10.80
C TYR A 138 1.80 -9.10 -9.72
N ILE A 139 1.98 -8.60 -8.49
CA ILE A 139 2.16 -9.36 -7.26
C ILE A 139 1.36 -8.72 -6.13
N THR A 140 1.33 -9.40 -4.98
CA THR A 140 0.86 -8.87 -3.69
C THR A 140 2.03 -8.68 -2.74
N ASP A 141 1.84 -7.90 -1.68
CA ASP A 141 2.82 -7.79 -0.59
C ASP A 141 3.13 -9.13 0.12
N VAL A 142 2.21 -10.10 0.10
CA VAL A 142 2.44 -11.47 0.58
C VAL A 142 3.48 -12.17 -0.31
N ASP A 143 3.42 -11.98 -1.62
CA ASP A 143 4.42 -12.54 -2.54
C ASP A 143 5.81 -11.93 -2.29
N THR A 144 5.86 -10.61 -2.04
CA THR A 144 7.10 -9.91 -1.66
C THR A 144 7.63 -10.39 -0.31
N HIS A 145 6.75 -10.79 0.63
CA HIS A 145 7.17 -11.44 1.88
C HIS A 145 7.80 -12.81 1.61
N GLU A 146 7.12 -13.67 0.85
CA GLU A 146 7.52 -15.06 0.63
C GLU A 146 8.77 -15.20 -0.24
N ARG A 147 8.99 -14.27 -1.19
CA ARG A 147 9.98 -14.43 -2.25
C ARG A 147 10.78 -13.16 -2.49
N ALA A 148 12.09 -13.24 -2.34
CA ALA A 148 12.97 -12.12 -2.69
C ALA A 148 12.99 -11.85 -4.21
N ASP A 149 12.89 -12.91 -5.02
CA ASP A 149 13.15 -12.83 -6.46
C ASP A 149 12.05 -12.09 -7.24
N VAL A 150 10.84 -11.96 -6.70
CA VAL A 150 9.75 -11.21 -7.36
C VAL A 150 10.03 -9.71 -7.43
N ALA A 151 10.82 -9.18 -6.48
CA ALA A 151 11.29 -7.80 -6.52
C ALA A 151 12.61 -7.66 -7.32
N GLU A 152 13.46 -8.69 -7.33
CA GLU A 152 14.82 -8.62 -7.91
C GLU A 152 14.88 -8.79 -9.42
N ARG A 153 13.95 -9.53 -10.02
CA ARG A 153 13.93 -9.87 -11.46
C ARG A 153 13.35 -8.76 -12.35
N ARG A 154 13.26 -7.54 -11.82
CA ARG A 154 12.49 -6.42 -12.39
C ARG A 154 13.39 -5.20 -12.50
N ARG A 155 13.06 -4.27 -13.40
CA ARG A 155 13.78 -2.99 -13.47
C ARG A 155 13.18 -1.95 -12.54
N ILE A 156 11.85 -2.01 -12.35
CA ILE A 156 11.09 -1.08 -11.51
C ILE A 156 10.12 -1.88 -10.62
N PHE A 157 10.11 -1.58 -9.33
CA PHE A 157 9.11 -2.02 -8.37
C PHE A 157 8.19 -0.85 -8.01
N LEU A 158 6.88 -1.05 -8.12
CA LEU A 158 5.84 -0.05 -7.81
C LEU A 158 5.11 -0.43 -6.52
N SER A 159 5.17 0.47 -5.54
CA SER A 159 4.29 0.52 -4.38
C SER A 159 3.25 1.60 -4.64
N VAL A 160 1.96 1.26 -4.60
CA VAL A 160 0.90 2.10 -5.17
C VAL A 160 -0.27 2.23 -4.20
N GLY A 161 -0.80 3.44 -4.06
CA GLY A 161 -1.91 3.69 -3.14
C GLY A 161 -1.47 3.54 -1.69
N HIS A 162 -2.21 2.74 -0.91
CA HIS A 162 -2.04 2.64 0.54
C HIS A 162 -1.26 1.39 0.95
N ASP A 163 0.06 1.49 0.90
CA ASP A 163 0.95 0.37 1.19
C ASP A 163 1.50 0.44 2.63
N GLU A 164 0.60 0.53 3.62
CA GLU A 164 0.92 0.86 5.02
C GLU A 164 1.58 -0.29 5.81
N TYR A 165 1.21 -1.55 5.54
CA TYR A 165 1.56 -2.71 6.39
C TYR A 165 2.61 -3.62 5.76
N TRP A 166 3.83 -3.58 6.28
CA TRP A 166 4.98 -4.30 5.70
C TRP A 166 5.58 -5.31 6.68
N SER A 167 5.86 -6.52 6.20
CA SER A 167 6.63 -7.50 6.98
C SER A 167 8.12 -7.17 6.97
N TRP A 168 8.87 -7.72 7.93
CA TRP A 168 10.33 -7.55 7.97
C TRP A 168 11.00 -8.06 6.70
N GLU A 169 10.59 -9.25 6.27
CA GLU A 169 11.05 -9.91 5.05
C GLU A 169 10.73 -9.07 3.80
N ALA A 170 9.47 -8.64 3.63
CA ALA A 170 9.08 -7.85 2.45
C ALA A 170 9.90 -6.57 2.31
N ARG A 171 10.06 -5.81 3.40
CA ARG A 171 10.91 -4.61 3.39
C ARG A 171 12.36 -4.95 3.04
N GLY A 172 12.90 -6.02 3.63
CA GLY A 172 14.26 -6.47 3.36
C GLY A 172 14.48 -6.86 1.89
N HIS A 173 13.51 -7.53 1.27
CA HIS A 173 13.58 -7.91 -0.14
C HIS A 173 13.56 -6.68 -1.07
N VAL A 174 12.71 -5.69 -0.79
CA VAL A 174 12.65 -4.44 -1.57
C VAL A 174 13.92 -3.60 -1.40
N GLU A 175 14.44 -3.47 -0.17
CA GLU A 175 15.72 -2.80 0.08
C GLU A 175 16.87 -3.49 -0.68
N ALA A 176 16.93 -4.82 -0.64
CA ALA A 176 17.95 -5.57 -1.35
C ALA A 176 17.80 -5.45 -2.88
N ALA A 177 16.56 -5.40 -3.41
CA ALA A 177 16.30 -5.15 -4.83
C ALA A 177 16.86 -3.78 -5.25
N ARG A 178 16.56 -2.71 -4.49
CA ARG A 178 17.16 -1.39 -4.68
C ARG A 178 18.67 -1.45 -4.68
N ASP A 179 19.26 -2.14 -3.70
CA ASP A 179 20.72 -2.24 -3.56
C ASP A 179 21.38 -3.05 -4.68
N ARG A 180 20.61 -3.75 -5.53
CA ARG A 180 21.05 -4.39 -6.78
C ARG A 180 20.70 -3.62 -8.05
N GLY A 181 20.15 -2.41 -7.93
CA GLY A 181 19.88 -1.53 -9.06
C GLY A 181 18.42 -1.53 -9.55
N VAL A 182 17.51 -2.19 -8.84
CA VAL A 182 16.06 -2.10 -9.15
C VAL A 182 15.55 -0.73 -8.71
N HIS A 183 14.92 0.01 -9.62
CA HIS A 183 14.29 1.29 -9.31
C HIS A 183 13.02 1.09 -8.48
N LEU A 184 12.74 2.02 -7.57
CA LEU A 184 11.51 1.99 -6.76
C LEU A 184 10.68 3.23 -7.05
N ALA A 185 9.36 3.07 -7.17
CA ALA A 185 8.43 4.20 -7.18
C ALA A 185 7.31 3.96 -6.16
N PHE A 186 7.20 4.89 -5.21
CA PHE A 186 6.14 4.95 -4.22
C PHE A 186 5.10 5.97 -4.70
N LEU A 187 4.06 5.47 -5.36
CA LEU A 187 2.94 6.25 -5.90
C LEU A 187 1.83 6.35 -4.85
N GLY A 188 2.16 6.92 -3.69
CA GLY A 188 1.28 7.01 -2.53
C GLY A 188 1.91 7.81 -1.40
N ALA A 189 1.37 7.64 -0.20
CA ALA A 189 1.92 8.10 1.07
C ALA A 189 1.74 6.99 2.12
N ASP A 190 2.27 7.20 3.32
CA ASP A 190 2.14 6.28 4.46
C ASP A 190 2.69 4.87 4.18
N ALA A 191 3.58 4.75 3.20
CA ALA A 191 4.16 3.47 2.84
C ALA A 191 5.08 2.96 3.96
N CYS A 192 4.97 1.67 4.28
CA CYS A 192 5.82 1.00 5.27
C CYS A 192 5.71 1.62 6.69
N TYR A 193 4.52 2.09 7.10
CA TYR A 193 4.34 2.70 8.42
C TYR A 193 4.30 1.65 9.56
N TRP A 194 3.52 0.58 9.39
CA TRP A 194 3.41 -0.50 10.38
C TRP A 194 4.25 -1.72 10.00
N GLN A 195 5.01 -2.22 10.96
CA GLN A 195 5.64 -3.54 10.83
C GLN A 195 4.61 -4.62 11.18
N ILE A 196 4.50 -5.64 10.33
CA ILE A 196 3.65 -6.82 10.57
C ILE A 196 4.46 -8.12 10.61
N ARG A 197 3.83 -9.18 11.12
CA ARG A 197 4.28 -10.56 10.95
C ARG A 197 3.17 -11.39 10.32
N PHE A 198 3.56 -12.49 9.71
CA PHE A 198 2.65 -13.50 9.24
C PHE A 198 2.67 -14.74 10.15
N GLU A 199 1.52 -15.37 10.28
CA GLU A 199 1.31 -16.66 10.92
C GLU A 199 0.43 -17.56 10.03
N PRO A 200 0.49 -18.89 10.20
CA PRO A 200 -0.43 -19.80 9.53
C PRO A 200 -1.90 -19.59 9.93
N ASN A 201 -2.84 -20.03 9.09
CA ASN A 201 -4.25 -20.17 9.49
C ASN A 201 -4.48 -21.40 10.40
N ALA A 202 -5.73 -21.64 10.82
CA ALA A 202 -6.07 -22.78 11.65
C ALA A 202 -5.85 -24.16 10.99
N ARG A 203 -5.66 -24.21 9.66
CA ARG A 203 -5.30 -25.43 8.92
C ARG A 203 -3.79 -25.64 8.77
N GLY A 204 -2.99 -24.65 9.14
CA GLY A 204 -1.53 -24.67 8.98
C GLY A 204 -1.03 -24.15 7.63
N ASP A 205 -1.90 -23.57 6.79
CA ASP A 205 -1.48 -22.89 5.57
C ASP A 205 -0.70 -21.63 5.98
N ALA A 206 0.53 -21.47 5.50
CA ALA A 206 1.40 -20.35 5.86
C ALA A 206 0.84 -18.99 5.39
N ASP A 207 1.25 -17.93 6.08
CA ASP A 207 1.04 -16.53 5.68
C ASP A 207 -0.40 -16.11 5.43
N ARG A 208 -1.33 -16.76 6.13
CA ARG A 208 -2.78 -16.47 6.07
C ARG A 208 -3.27 -15.55 7.18
N THR A 209 -2.47 -15.27 8.20
CA THR A 209 -2.82 -14.40 9.32
C THR A 209 -1.79 -13.29 9.49
N ILE A 210 -2.23 -12.04 9.45
CA ILE A 210 -1.43 -10.87 9.81
C ILE A 210 -1.50 -10.66 11.31
N VAL A 211 -0.34 -10.47 11.94
CA VAL A 211 -0.21 -10.06 13.34
C VAL A 211 0.30 -8.64 13.41
N ALA A 212 -0.42 -7.78 14.13
CA ALA A 212 0.02 -6.42 14.43
C ALA A 212 -0.50 -5.91 15.78
N TYR A 213 0.41 -5.48 16.64
CA TYR A 213 0.08 -4.87 17.93
C TYR A 213 0.02 -3.34 17.88
N LYS A 214 0.57 -2.74 16.81
CA LYS A 214 0.53 -1.32 16.50
C LYS A 214 1.01 -0.44 17.66
N GLU A 215 0.22 0.55 18.08
CA GLU A 215 0.54 1.44 19.18
C GLU A 215 0.77 0.70 20.50
N ALA A 216 0.16 -0.49 20.67
CA ALA A 216 0.30 -1.31 21.86
C ALA A 216 1.47 -2.31 21.78
N ALA A 217 2.31 -2.24 20.74
CA ALA A 217 3.38 -3.21 20.54
C ALA A 217 4.35 -3.28 21.72
N GLY A 218 4.76 -2.14 22.29
CA GLY A 218 5.69 -2.10 23.42
C GLY A 218 5.16 -2.81 24.68
N ASP A 219 3.84 -2.78 24.89
CA ASP A 219 3.22 -3.31 26.11
C ASP A 219 2.68 -4.74 25.95
N LEU A 220 2.29 -5.12 24.72
CA LEU A 220 1.51 -6.34 24.48
C LEU A 220 2.14 -7.32 23.47
N ASP A 221 3.09 -6.89 22.63
CA ASP A 221 3.72 -7.78 21.67
C ASP A 221 4.67 -8.75 22.43
N PRO A 222 4.53 -10.08 22.30
CA PRO A 222 5.41 -11.02 22.97
C PRO A 222 6.90 -10.78 22.66
N PHE A 223 7.22 -10.36 21.44
CA PHE A 223 8.60 -10.08 21.04
C PHE A 223 9.13 -8.71 21.53
N ALA A 224 8.25 -7.84 22.04
CA ALA A 224 8.68 -6.61 22.71
C ALA A 224 8.85 -6.85 24.22
N THR A 225 7.99 -7.69 24.80
CA THR A 225 7.92 -7.96 26.24
C THR A 225 8.88 -9.04 26.71
N ASP A 226 9.43 -9.87 25.80
CA ASP A 226 10.50 -10.83 26.12
C ASP A 226 11.85 -10.16 26.44
N THR A 227 12.01 -8.88 26.06
CA THR A 227 13.22 -8.07 26.20
C THR A 227 14.48 -8.65 25.53
N ASP A 228 14.34 -9.59 24.59
CA ASP A 228 15.46 -10.14 23.82
C ASP A 228 15.72 -9.28 22.56
N PRO A 229 16.86 -8.57 22.47
CA PRO A 229 17.16 -7.73 21.32
C PRO A 229 17.21 -8.47 19.98
N GLN A 230 17.43 -9.80 19.98
CA GLN A 230 17.41 -10.60 18.75
C GLN A 230 16.02 -10.65 18.11
N ASN A 231 14.97 -10.44 18.91
CA ASN A 231 13.58 -10.47 18.48
C ASN A 231 13.02 -9.09 18.10
N ASN A 232 13.81 -8.01 18.22
CA ASN A 232 13.38 -6.66 17.84
C ASN A 232 12.86 -6.57 16.40
N ARG A 233 13.47 -7.33 15.48
CA ARG A 233 13.03 -7.43 14.07
C ARG A 233 11.66 -8.06 13.87
N ARG A 234 11.06 -8.61 14.92
CA ARG A 234 9.73 -9.21 14.91
C ARG A 234 8.68 -8.28 15.48
N ILE A 235 9.01 -7.24 16.24
CA ILE A 235 8.03 -6.38 16.92
C ILE A 235 7.14 -5.63 15.93
N THR A 236 5.82 -5.68 16.13
CA THR A 236 4.82 -5.18 15.18
C THR A 236 4.27 -3.80 15.53
N GLY A 237 5.20 -2.88 15.84
CA GLY A 237 4.93 -1.46 16.04
C GLY A 237 5.23 -0.64 14.80
N ARG A 238 5.37 0.68 14.95
CA ARG A 238 5.84 1.54 13.85
C ARG A 238 7.28 1.24 13.52
N TRP A 239 7.60 1.25 12.24
CA TRP A 239 8.96 1.01 11.76
C TRP A 239 9.99 2.00 12.30
N ARG A 240 9.60 3.27 12.46
CA ARG A 240 10.46 4.35 12.98
C ARG A 240 10.75 4.27 14.48
N ASP A 241 9.89 3.63 15.26
CA ASP A 241 10.00 3.62 16.71
C ASP A 241 11.08 2.65 17.20
N ARG A 242 11.62 2.89 18.39
CA ARG A 242 12.46 1.90 19.07
C ARG A 242 11.62 0.67 19.45
N PRO A 243 12.20 -0.55 19.38
CA PRO A 243 13.60 -0.83 19.07
C PRO A 243 13.88 -1.09 17.58
N THR A 244 12.86 -1.14 16.72
CA THR A 244 13.01 -1.38 15.27
C THR A 244 13.87 -0.31 14.61
N SER A 245 13.61 0.97 14.88
CA SER A 245 14.45 2.12 14.49
C SER A 245 14.87 2.13 13.01
N ARG A 246 13.95 1.69 12.15
CA ARG A 246 14.08 1.70 10.69
C ARG A 246 13.01 2.62 10.12
N PRO A 247 13.13 3.95 10.25
CA PRO A 247 12.13 4.86 9.70
C PRO A 247 11.99 4.69 8.18
N GLU A 248 10.80 4.99 7.70
CA GLU A 248 10.31 4.81 6.34
C GLU A 248 11.13 5.68 5.39
N GLU A 249 11.48 6.90 5.82
CA GLU A 249 12.27 7.86 5.04
C GLU A 249 13.64 7.33 4.61
N ARG A 250 14.21 6.32 5.30
CA ARG A 250 15.48 5.68 4.90
C ARG A 250 15.36 4.80 3.65
N LEU A 251 14.15 4.35 3.34
CA LEU A 251 13.83 3.62 2.12
C LEU A 251 13.13 4.52 1.11
N VAL A 252 12.06 5.20 1.55
CA VAL A 252 11.13 5.94 0.67
C VAL A 252 11.65 7.34 0.33
N GLY A 253 12.48 7.94 1.19
CA GLY A 253 12.93 9.34 1.07
C GLY A 253 12.06 10.34 1.83
N VAL A 254 10.81 9.99 2.12
CA VAL A 254 9.84 10.72 2.95
C VAL A 254 9.15 9.75 3.91
N MET A 255 8.43 10.25 4.92
CA MET A 255 7.60 9.41 5.79
C MET A 255 6.35 10.13 6.29
N TYR A 256 5.34 9.35 6.72
CA TYR A 256 4.03 9.85 7.15
C TYR A 256 4.11 11.07 8.06
N ALA A 257 3.33 12.08 7.66
CA ALA A 257 3.24 13.37 8.31
C ALA A 257 1.87 13.62 8.96
N ALA A 258 0.78 13.45 8.20
CA ALA A 258 -0.56 13.80 8.65
C ALA A 258 -1.69 13.23 7.77
N ASP A 259 -2.87 13.11 8.38
CA ASP A 259 -4.18 12.99 7.75
C ASP A 259 -5.27 13.66 8.62
N PRO A 260 -6.44 14.01 8.05
CA PRO A 260 -6.75 14.08 6.63
C PRO A 260 -6.23 15.37 5.99
N VAL A 261 -5.73 15.27 4.76
CA VAL A 261 -5.30 16.40 3.93
C VAL A 261 -6.08 16.40 2.61
N ASP A 262 -6.44 17.61 2.15
CA ASP A 262 -7.02 17.86 0.83
C ASP A 262 -6.51 19.23 0.36
N ALA A 263 -5.45 19.20 -0.46
CA ALA A 263 -4.73 20.38 -0.92
C ALA A 263 -4.04 20.09 -2.27
N ASP A 264 -3.16 20.99 -2.69
CA ASP A 264 -2.49 20.92 -3.98
C ASP A 264 -1.03 20.49 -3.82
N VAL A 265 -0.50 19.71 -4.77
CA VAL A 265 0.94 19.49 -4.87
C VAL A 265 1.57 20.74 -5.48
N VAL A 266 2.57 21.34 -4.84
CA VAL A 266 3.24 22.56 -5.32
C VAL A 266 4.66 22.25 -5.78
N ILE A 267 4.92 22.41 -7.07
CA ILE A 267 6.22 22.10 -7.69
C ILE A 267 7.32 23.02 -7.14
N ALA A 268 8.43 22.44 -6.69
CA ALA A 268 9.56 23.15 -6.10
C ALA A 268 10.84 23.07 -6.95
N ASN A 269 10.97 22.06 -7.81
CA ASN A 269 12.15 21.85 -8.64
C ASN A 269 11.80 21.44 -10.08
N ALA A 270 11.11 22.33 -10.80
CA ALA A 270 10.63 22.13 -12.16
C ALA A 270 11.74 21.94 -13.22
N SER A 271 12.99 22.31 -12.92
CA SER A 271 14.14 22.07 -13.82
C SER A 271 14.69 20.64 -13.73
N HIS A 272 14.25 19.84 -12.75
CA HIS A 272 14.64 18.45 -12.63
C HIS A 272 14.06 17.61 -13.78
N TRP A 273 14.82 16.61 -14.25
CA TRP A 273 14.45 15.80 -15.43
C TRP A 273 13.13 15.03 -15.25
N VAL A 274 12.71 14.79 -14.00
CA VAL A 274 11.42 14.18 -13.66
C VAL A 274 10.24 14.98 -14.24
N PHE A 275 10.39 16.30 -14.39
CA PHE A 275 9.36 17.15 -15.01
C PHE A 275 9.66 17.48 -16.49
N ALA A 276 10.59 16.77 -17.13
CA ALA A 276 10.97 17.04 -18.51
C ALA A 276 9.77 16.88 -19.45
N GLY A 277 9.43 17.96 -20.14
CA GLY A 277 8.30 18.00 -21.06
C GLY A 277 6.93 18.24 -20.41
N ALA A 278 6.83 18.25 -19.07
CA ALA A 278 5.57 18.47 -18.35
C ALA A 278 5.09 19.94 -18.38
N GLY A 279 5.95 20.87 -18.82
CA GLY A 279 5.60 22.28 -19.01
C GLY A 279 5.40 23.08 -17.73
N VAL A 280 5.82 22.56 -16.58
CA VAL A 280 5.66 23.18 -15.26
C VAL A 280 6.78 24.15 -14.90
N ARG A 281 6.50 25.02 -13.92
CA ARG A 281 7.41 25.96 -13.28
C ARG A 281 7.34 25.81 -11.76
N ASN A 282 8.37 26.28 -11.06
CA ASN A 282 8.33 26.34 -9.61
C ASN A 282 7.16 27.23 -9.15
N GLY A 283 6.39 26.72 -8.19
CA GLY A 283 5.17 27.35 -7.68
C GLY A 283 3.90 26.93 -8.41
N ASP A 284 3.98 26.20 -9.52
CA ASP A 284 2.78 25.63 -10.14
C ASP A 284 2.13 24.61 -9.19
N ALA A 285 0.81 24.71 -9.06
CA ALA A 285 0.00 23.82 -8.23
C ALA A 285 -0.65 22.74 -9.10
N LEU A 286 -0.68 21.51 -8.61
CA LEU A 286 -1.46 20.41 -9.16
C LEU A 286 -2.70 20.21 -8.27
N PRO A 287 -3.87 20.74 -8.68
CA PRO A 287 -4.99 20.89 -7.77
C PRO A 287 -5.55 19.57 -7.23
N GLY A 288 -5.71 19.50 -5.91
CA GLY A 288 -6.26 18.33 -5.23
C GLY A 288 -5.40 17.06 -5.33
N LEU A 289 -4.13 17.14 -5.73
CA LEU A 289 -3.26 15.97 -5.74
C LEU A 289 -2.52 15.74 -4.42
N LEU A 290 -2.74 16.56 -3.39
CA LEU A 290 -2.14 16.41 -2.07
C LEU A 290 -3.17 15.94 -1.03
N GLY A 291 -3.01 14.71 -0.54
CA GLY A 291 -3.91 14.07 0.41
C GLY A 291 -4.07 12.59 0.05
N TYR A 292 -5.01 11.82 0.59
CA TYR A 292 -5.68 11.97 1.87
C TYR A 292 -4.65 11.96 3.01
N GLU A 293 -3.68 11.06 2.93
CA GLU A 293 -2.47 11.02 3.74
C GLU A 293 -1.30 11.61 2.95
N VAL A 294 -0.37 12.22 3.68
CA VAL A 294 0.79 12.88 3.10
C VAL A 294 2.07 12.58 3.89
N ASP A 295 3.18 12.53 3.16
CA ASP A 295 4.51 12.29 3.71
C ASP A 295 5.38 13.57 3.63
N THR A 296 6.38 13.68 4.50
CA THR A 296 7.35 14.79 4.50
C THR A 296 8.76 14.29 4.77
N ILE A 297 9.75 15.13 4.45
CA ILE A 297 11.16 14.94 4.80
C ILE A 297 11.35 15.26 6.29
N TYR A 298 11.90 14.31 7.06
CA TYR A 298 12.23 14.52 8.48
C TYR A 298 13.73 14.66 8.74
N GLY A 299 14.56 14.49 7.71
CA GLY A 299 16.01 14.72 7.74
C GLY A 299 16.85 13.48 8.06
N GLY A 300 16.23 12.33 8.28
CA GLY A 300 16.91 11.04 8.45
C GLY A 300 17.02 10.20 7.17
N GLY A 301 16.60 10.77 6.04
CA GLY A 301 16.58 10.13 4.71
C GLY A 301 17.96 9.90 4.09
N PRO A 302 18.00 9.27 2.90
CA PRO A 302 19.23 8.92 2.19
C PRO A 302 20.01 10.16 1.70
N ALA A 303 21.32 9.97 1.51
CA ALA A 303 22.17 11.01 0.94
C ALA A 303 21.75 11.35 -0.49
N GLY A 304 21.85 12.65 -0.85
CA GLY A 304 21.51 13.12 -2.20
C GLY A 304 20.00 13.18 -2.49
N LEU A 305 19.15 13.15 -1.45
CA LEU A 305 17.71 13.35 -1.58
C LEU A 305 17.39 14.71 -2.24
N VAL A 306 16.61 14.67 -3.32
CA VAL A 306 16.14 15.84 -4.06
C VAL A 306 14.66 16.06 -3.76
N GLN A 307 14.31 17.25 -3.31
CA GLN A 307 12.91 17.69 -3.19
C GLN A 307 12.41 18.19 -4.55
N LEU A 308 11.34 17.58 -5.03
CA LEU A 308 10.69 17.88 -6.32
C LEU A 308 9.48 18.81 -6.15
N ALA A 309 8.71 18.59 -5.08
CA ALA A 309 7.57 19.42 -4.68
C ALA A 309 7.63 19.68 -3.17
N HIS A 310 7.13 20.83 -2.74
CA HIS A 310 7.07 21.24 -1.33
C HIS A 310 5.73 21.94 -1.09
N SER A 311 4.78 21.19 -0.54
CA SER A 311 3.37 21.53 -0.63
C SER A 311 2.84 21.91 0.75
N PRO A 312 2.39 23.16 0.96
CA PRO A 312 1.82 23.58 2.24
C PRO A 312 0.43 22.98 2.43
N PHE A 313 0.13 22.53 3.65
CA PHE A 313 -1.21 22.13 4.05
C PHE A 313 -1.51 22.57 5.48
N VAL A 314 -2.80 22.71 5.80
CA VAL A 314 -3.27 23.02 7.15
C VAL A 314 -3.49 21.72 7.90
N ASP A 315 -2.63 21.43 8.87
CA ASP A 315 -2.75 20.24 9.71
C ASP A 315 -3.79 20.50 10.82
N ARG A 316 -4.99 19.94 10.63
CA ARG A 316 -6.07 20.03 11.62
C ARG A 316 -5.78 19.24 12.89
N GLY A 317 -5.03 18.14 12.79
CA GLY A 317 -4.60 17.34 13.95
C GLY A 317 -3.56 18.05 14.82
N ALA A 318 -2.78 18.96 14.22
CA ALA A 318 -1.77 19.77 14.92
C ALA A 318 -2.24 21.21 15.22
N GLY A 319 -3.54 21.42 15.47
CA GLY A 319 -4.08 22.72 15.88
C GLY A 319 -4.19 23.75 14.76
N GLY A 320 -4.30 23.31 13.50
CA GLY A 320 -4.49 24.18 12.33
C GLY A 320 -3.21 24.87 11.86
N ARG A 321 -2.03 24.33 12.21
CA ARG A 321 -0.75 24.88 11.77
C ARG A 321 -0.48 24.52 10.32
N THR A 322 0.18 25.41 9.60
CA THR A 322 0.74 25.06 8.29
C THR A 322 1.92 24.12 8.48
N ARG A 323 1.83 22.93 7.86
CA ARG A 323 2.93 21.98 7.68
C ARG A 323 3.15 21.77 6.18
N TYR A 324 4.14 20.97 5.85
CA TYR A 324 4.51 20.69 4.46
C TYR A 324 4.56 19.19 4.21
N ALA A 325 4.25 18.84 2.97
CA ALA A 325 4.41 17.51 2.42
C ALA A 325 5.31 17.59 1.18
N ASP A 326 6.08 16.54 0.93
CA ASP A 326 7.19 16.56 -0.01
C ASP A 326 7.10 15.43 -1.04
N MET A 327 7.34 15.77 -2.30
CA MET A 327 7.64 14.79 -3.35
C MET A 327 9.15 14.73 -3.51
N THR A 328 9.73 13.54 -3.57
CA THR A 328 11.19 13.39 -3.59
C THR A 328 11.69 12.34 -4.57
N ILE A 329 12.97 12.45 -4.92
CA ILE A 329 13.72 11.42 -5.61
C ILE A 329 15.14 11.34 -5.05
N TYR A 330 15.72 10.16 -4.96
CA TYR A 330 17.16 9.97 -4.69
C TYR A 330 17.75 8.86 -5.55
N THR A 331 19.08 8.83 -5.63
CA THR A 331 19.84 7.75 -6.27
C THR A 331 20.57 6.96 -5.19
N ALA A 332 20.25 5.67 -5.07
CA ALA A 332 20.94 4.75 -4.15
C ALA A 332 22.39 4.49 -4.61
N PRO A 333 23.27 3.98 -3.74
CA PRO A 333 24.66 3.63 -4.11
C PRO A 333 24.78 2.66 -5.28
N SER A 334 23.75 1.84 -5.51
CA SER A 334 23.64 0.91 -6.64
C SER A 334 23.33 1.57 -7.98
N GLY A 335 23.00 2.87 -7.99
CA GLY A 335 22.45 3.58 -9.15
C GLY A 335 20.92 3.50 -9.26
N ALA A 336 20.24 2.76 -8.38
CA ALA A 336 18.78 2.72 -8.37
C ALA A 336 18.19 4.08 -7.98
N LEU A 337 17.38 4.66 -8.86
CA LEU A 337 16.44 5.73 -8.54
C LEU A 337 15.32 5.24 -7.62
N VAL A 338 14.99 6.06 -6.62
CA VAL A 338 13.82 5.87 -5.76
C VAL A 338 13.00 7.16 -5.74
N PHE A 339 11.79 7.09 -6.28
CA PHE A 339 10.83 8.19 -6.35
C PHE A 339 9.71 8.00 -5.32
N ALA A 340 9.29 9.08 -4.68
CA ALA A 340 8.12 9.09 -3.80
C ALA A 340 7.23 10.30 -4.09
N ALA A 341 5.96 10.02 -4.39
CA ALA A 341 4.95 11.04 -4.61
C ALA A 341 4.58 11.78 -3.30
N GLY A 342 4.62 11.08 -2.17
CA GLY A 342 4.30 11.62 -0.84
C GLY A 342 2.83 12.00 -0.66
N SER A 343 1.94 11.44 -1.49
CA SER A 343 0.51 11.71 -1.50
C SER A 343 -0.29 10.53 -2.06
N MET A 344 -1.32 10.09 -1.34
CA MET A 344 -2.25 9.06 -1.79
C MET A 344 -3.03 9.46 -3.06
N GLN A 345 -3.42 10.73 -3.14
CA GLN A 345 -4.24 11.33 -4.17
C GLN A 345 -3.46 11.53 -5.48
N TRP A 346 -2.14 11.33 -5.48
CA TRP A 346 -1.34 11.29 -6.70
C TRP A 346 -1.96 10.38 -7.76
N ASN A 347 -2.49 9.22 -7.35
CA ASN A 347 -3.12 8.24 -8.24
C ASN A 347 -4.38 8.78 -8.95
N TRP A 348 -5.11 9.72 -8.35
CA TRP A 348 -6.26 10.36 -9.01
C TRP A 348 -5.84 11.34 -10.11
N GLY A 349 -4.57 11.76 -10.11
CA GLY A 349 -3.95 12.47 -11.22
C GLY A 349 -3.75 11.60 -12.46
N LEU A 350 -3.56 10.29 -12.28
CA LEU A 350 -3.24 9.34 -13.34
C LEU A 350 -4.49 8.91 -14.15
N ASP A 351 -5.63 8.75 -13.49
CA ASP A 351 -6.89 8.35 -14.13
C ASP A 351 -8.13 8.87 -13.38
N GLY A 352 -9.21 9.14 -14.11
CA GLY A 352 -10.46 9.70 -13.58
C GLY A 352 -11.50 8.68 -13.12
N TYR A 353 -11.18 7.39 -13.00
CA TYR A 353 -12.12 6.37 -12.50
C TYR A 353 -12.71 6.77 -11.15
N ASN A 354 -14.00 6.47 -10.92
CA ASN A 354 -14.83 6.90 -9.79
C ASN A 354 -15.08 8.42 -9.64
N ALA A 355 -14.58 9.28 -10.55
CA ALA A 355 -14.98 10.68 -10.61
C ALA A 355 -16.20 10.90 -11.54
N PRO A 356 -17.09 11.88 -11.25
CA PRO A 356 -17.19 12.66 -10.02
C PRO A 356 -17.99 11.94 -8.92
N THR A 357 -18.34 10.66 -9.11
CA THR A 357 -19.36 9.97 -8.31
C THR A 357 -18.93 9.66 -6.87
N ARG A 358 -17.64 9.35 -6.65
CA ARG A 358 -17.08 9.07 -5.31
C ARG A 358 -16.00 10.06 -4.88
N HIS A 359 -15.35 10.75 -5.81
CA HIS A 359 -14.41 11.83 -5.53
C HIS A 359 -14.43 12.86 -6.66
N THR A 360 -13.85 14.03 -6.43
CA THR A 360 -13.71 15.06 -7.47
C THR A 360 -12.79 14.59 -8.59
N LEU A 361 -13.01 15.08 -9.82
CA LEU A 361 -12.10 14.81 -10.94
C LEU A 361 -10.78 15.57 -10.71
N ARG A 362 -9.65 14.85 -10.68
CA ARG A 362 -8.32 15.42 -10.39
C ARG A 362 -7.24 15.03 -11.40
N THR A 363 -7.64 14.49 -12.56
CA THR A 363 -6.68 14.07 -13.60
C THR A 363 -5.73 15.21 -13.97
N SER A 364 -4.45 14.91 -14.08
CA SER A 364 -3.40 15.91 -14.33
C SER A 364 -2.42 15.39 -15.38
N ALA A 365 -2.30 16.13 -16.49
CA ALA A 365 -1.33 15.81 -17.53
C ALA A 365 0.11 15.85 -16.98
N VAL A 366 0.39 16.75 -16.02
CA VAL A 366 1.68 16.79 -15.34
C VAL A 366 1.92 15.49 -14.59
N ALA A 367 0.96 15.01 -13.79
CA ALA A 367 1.12 13.78 -13.03
C ALA A 367 1.22 12.53 -13.93
N GLN A 368 0.58 12.54 -15.09
CA GLN A 368 0.67 11.46 -16.08
C GLN A 368 2.02 11.45 -16.82
N GLN A 369 2.69 12.59 -16.93
CA GLN A 369 3.97 12.73 -17.63
C GLN A 369 5.20 12.65 -16.71
N THR A 370 5.01 12.95 -15.43
CA THR A 370 6.01 12.85 -14.34
C THR A 370 6.16 11.41 -13.90
#